data_AF-A0A1Y3UPB3-F1
#
_entry.id   AF-A0A1Y3UPB3-F1
#
_cell.length_a   1.000
_cell.length_b   1.000
_cell.length_c   1.000
_cell.angle_alpha   90.00
_cell.angle_beta   90.00
_cell.angle_gamma   90.00
#
_symmetry.space_group_name_H-M   'P 1'
#
loop_
_entity.id
_entity.type
_entity.pdbx_description
1 polymer ?
#
loop_
_entity_poly.entity_id
_entity_poly.type
_entity_poly.pdbx_seq_one_letter_code
_entity_poly.pdbx_strand_id
1 'polypeptide(L)'
;MEDPGTATTKERPLIDAAQQVRHLKERGVRFELTDEREAERFLRESNFFFKVKAFAKCFSRYTNPGSERFGSYINLDFAHLAELTRLDHHLRETVLSLTLDIEHYMKVELNRMIMDAGDDPYELMASFFDSERERKVRVLEKRVDLCSIRSKAPVVRSLSGDLATSDARSVISALASLLHLASDALGGIDPDHTERSLAGLGGSSYTRGLVEKYGDPGHMAVWSYLELASFGGVISLYKYYVFERRAMKDEEEVKGLLFPTKALRNAAAHNGNMLSTLSSKLRKPVGSISRMAVEELGIDRELVSLTKRAPIIHDFTALALCYMHLVKSEDARGDAAEKLRALRRRFTAHRDYFSKQGELKNGLAMLSEVMDRAAGRLSLP
;
A
#
# COMPACT_ATOMS: atom_id res chain seq x y z
N MET A 1 -1.82 -7.31 37.57
CA MET A 1 -2.19 -6.00 36.99
C MET A 1 -0.92 -5.46 36.37
N GLU A 2 -0.65 -5.85 35.12
CA GLU A 2 0.54 -5.37 34.39
C GLU A 2 0.18 -4.05 33.72
N ASP A 3 0.99 -3.04 33.99
CA ASP A 3 0.88 -1.67 33.51
C ASP A 3 1.18 -1.60 32.00
N PRO A 4 0.22 -1.20 31.14
CA PRO A 4 0.42 -1.11 29.71
C PRO A 4 0.96 0.29 29.37
N GLY A 5 2.25 0.56 29.61
CA GLY A 5 2.72 1.95 29.48
C GLY A 5 4.20 2.25 29.30
N THR A 6 5.12 1.28 29.42
CA THR A 6 6.55 1.58 29.26
C THR A 6 7.10 0.98 27.97
N ALA A 7 7.00 1.75 26.88
CA ALA A 7 7.91 1.57 25.75
C ALA A 7 9.33 1.80 26.28
N THR A 8 10.03 0.72 26.62
CA THR A 8 11.44 0.79 27.04
C THR A 8 12.25 1.41 25.91
N THR A 9 12.60 2.69 26.04
CA THR A 9 13.53 3.38 25.14
C THR A 9 14.94 2.86 25.40
N LYS A 10 15.17 1.61 25.01
CA LYS A 10 16.50 1.01 25.01
C LYS A 10 17.31 1.76 23.95
N GLU A 11 18.39 2.43 24.37
CA GLU A 11 19.30 3.09 23.43
C GLU A 11 19.79 2.09 22.37
N ARG A 12 19.74 2.51 21.10
CA ARG A 12 20.18 1.71 19.95
C ARG A 12 21.24 2.51 19.21
N PRO A 13 22.54 2.34 19.54
CA PRO A 13 23.59 3.07 18.87
C PRO A 13 23.63 2.75 17.38
N LEU A 14 24.09 3.71 16.57
CA LEU A 14 24.39 3.46 15.17
C LEU A 14 25.54 2.45 15.09
N ILE A 15 25.33 1.35 14.37
CA ILE A 15 26.32 0.30 14.17
C ILE A 15 26.73 0.20 12.70
N ASP A 16 28.02 0.01 12.45
CA ASP A 16 28.58 -0.18 11.11
C ASP A 16 28.22 -1.55 10.50
N ALA A 17 28.56 -1.77 9.23
CA ALA A 17 28.22 -3.00 8.52
C ALA A 17 28.85 -4.26 9.16
N ALA A 18 30.08 -4.18 9.66
CA ALA A 18 30.74 -5.30 10.32
C ALA A 18 30.05 -5.65 11.65
N GLN A 19 29.66 -4.63 12.43
CA GLN A 19 28.86 -4.78 13.64
C GLN A 19 27.46 -5.35 13.34
N GLN A 20 26.84 -4.94 12.23
CA GLN A 20 25.56 -5.49 11.77
C GLN A 20 25.67 -6.97 11.40
N VAL A 21 26.73 -7.39 10.69
CA VAL A 21 27.01 -8.80 10.39
C VAL A 21 27.21 -9.60 11.67
N ARG A 22 28.03 -9.12 12.61
CA ARG A 22 28.19 -9.76 13.94
C ARG A 22 26.85 -9.93 14.66
N HIS A 23 26.01 -8.89 14.67
CA HIS A 23 24.68 -8.95 15.27
C HIS A 23 23.76 -10.02 14.63
N LEU A 24 23.86 -10.22 13.31
CA LEU A 24 23.11 -11.27 12.62
C LEU A 24 23.63 -12.68 12.99
N LYS A 25 24.97 -12.85 13.08
CA LYS A 25 25.59 -14.12 13.50
C LYS A 25 25.18 -14.51 14.92
N GLU A 26 25.20 -13.57 15.86
CA GLU A 26 24.72 -13.77 17.24
C GLU A 26 23.26 -14.23 17.32
N ARG A 27 22.45 -13.91 16.30
CA ARG A 27 21.04 -14.33 16.19
C ARG A 27 20.86 -15.64 15.41
N GLY A 28 21.95 -16.30 15.02
CA GLY A 28 21.93 -17.57 14.30
C GLY A 28 21.76 -17.44 12.79
N VAL A 29 22.02 -16.26 12.21
CA VAL A 29 22.13 -16.11 10.74
C VAL A 29 23.48 -16.65 10.27
N ARG A 30 23.44 -17.47 9.23
CA ARG A 30 24.62 -18.09 8.60
C ARG A 30 25.14 -17.25 7.44
N PHE A 31 26.40 -17.47 7.09
CA PHE A 31 27.13 -16.80 6.00
C PHE A 31 27.85 -17.87 5.16
N GLU A 32 27.12 -18.93 4.83
CA GLU A 32 27.59 -20.11 4.08
C GLU A 32 27.45 -19.89 2.57
N LEU A 33 26.39 -19.19 2.14
CA LEU A 33 26.12 -18.90 0.72
C LEU A 33 26.65 -17.53 0.28
N THR A 34 26.77 -16.60 1.23
CA THR A 34 27.34 -15.27 1.03
C THR A 34 28.31 -15.01 2.16
N ASP A 35 29.57 -14.73 1.85
CA ASP A 35 30.58 -14.47 2.87
C ASP A 35 30.35 -13.12 3.58
N GLU A 36 31.01 -12.95 4.73
CA GLU A 36 30.84 -11.76 5.57
C GLU A 36 31.26 -10.47 4.87
N ARG A 37 32.31 -10.48 4.02
CA ARG A 37 32.77 -9.29 3.31
C ARG A 37 31.77 -8.87 2.25
N GLU A 38 31.21 -9.83 1.52
CA GLU A 38 30.14 -9.56 0.56
C GLU A 38 28.88 -9.05 1.27
N ALA A 39 28.52 -9.62 2.42
CA ALA A 39 27.40 -9.16 3.21
C ALA A 39 27.57 -7.74 3.75
N GLU A 40 28.78 -7.39 4.25
CA GLU A 40 29.12 -6.04 4.67
C GLU A 40 28.98 -5.04 3.52
N ARG A 41 29.50 -5.37 2.34
CA ARG A 41 29.37 -4.54 1.13
C ARG A 41 27.90 -4.35 0.76
N PHE A 42 27.10 -5.41 0.79
CA PHE A 42 25.65 -5.32 0.51
C PHE A 42 24.92 -4.38 1.48
N LEU A 43 25.23 -4.46 2.78
CA LEU A 43 24.65 -3.60 3.82
C LEU A 43 25.14 -2.14 3.77
N ARG A 44 26.29 -1.89 3.13
CA ARG A 44 26.85 -0.55 2.97
C ARG A 44 26.35 0.15 1.70
N GLU A 45 26.26 -0.58 0.60
CA GLU A 45 26.14 0.01 -0.74
C GLU A 45 24.81 -0.30 -1.42
N SER A 46 24.15 -1.42 -1.07
CA SER A 46 22.96 -1.90 -1.78
C SER A 46 21.66 -1.72 -0.99
N ASN A 47 21.71 -1.84 0.34
CA ASN A 47 20.50 -1.75 1.15
C ASN A 47 20.76 -1.37 2.61
N PHE A 48 19.73 -0.90 3.31
CA PHE A 48 19.83 -0.54 4.72
C PHE A 48 19.46 -1.71 5.63
N PHE A 49 20.20 -1.88 6.73
CA PHE A 49 20.09 -3.02 7.66
C PHE A 49 18.67 -3.38 8.09
N PHE A 50 17.87 -2.39 8.51
CA PHE A 50 16.52 -2.64 9.00
C PHE A 50 15.60 -3.24 7.94
N LYS A 51 15.83 -2.87 6.67
CA LYS A 51 15.06 -3.37 5.54
C LYS A 51 15.36 -4.84 5.30
N VAL A 52 16.63 -5.20 5.25
CA VAL A 52 17.11 -6.59 5.09
C VAL A 52 16.66 -7.45 6.27
N LYS A 53 16.85 -6.97 7.50
CA LYS A 53 16.50 -7.70 8.72
C LYS A 53 15.00 -7.98 8.86
N ALA A 54 14.14 -7.14 8.29
CA ALA A 54 12.69 -7.37 8.34
C ALA A 54 12.25 -8.67 7.65
N PHE A 55 12.98 -9.15 6.63
CA PHE A 55 12.70 -10.44 5.98
C PHE A 55 13.01 -11.65 6.87
N ALA A 56 13.81 -11.47 7.92
CA ALA A 56 14.09 -12.55 8.87
C ALA A 56 12.82 -12.99 9.63
N LYS A 57 11.74 -12.21 9.60
CA LYS A 57 10.41 -12.60 10.11
C LYS A 57 9.79 -13.78 9.36
N CYS A 58 10.22 -14.03 8.12
CA CYS A 58 9.76 -15.17 7.31
C CYS A 58 10.45 -16.49 7.69
N PHE A 59 11.35 -16.47 8.68
CA PHE A 59 12.14 -17.62 9.10
C PHE A 59 11.81 -18.01 10.54
N SER A 60 11.67 -19.31 10.77
CA SER A 60 11.40 -19.87 12.09
C SER A 60 12.59 -19.65 13.03
N ARG A 61 12.29 -19.62 14.33
CA ARG A 61 13.28 -19.56 15.40
C ARG A 61 13.09 -20.74 16.36
N TYR A 62 14.13 -21.11 17.07
CA TYR A 62 14.00 -22.09 18.16
C TYR A 62 13.10 -21.50 19.25
N THR A 63 11.99 -22.18 19.56
CA THR A 63 10.98 -21.72 20.52
C THR A 63 11.06 -22.42 21.87
N ASN A 64 11.88 -23.48 22.01
CA ASN A 64 12.04 -24.18 23.28
C ASN A 64 12.91 -23.35 24.25
N PRO A 65 12.38 -22.87 25.38
CA PRO A 65 13.11 -22.05 26.34
C PRO A 65 14.33 -22.74 26.96
N GLY A 66 14.35 -24.08 27.01
CA GLY A 66 15.46 -24.87 27.55
C GLY A 66 16.59 -25.15 26.55
N SER A 67 16.49 -24.67 25.30
CA SER A 67 17.54 -24.85 24.30
C SER A 67 18.57 -23.73 24.39
N GLU A 68 19.86 -24.08 24.29
CA GLU A 68 20.95 -23.10 24.12
C GLU A 68 20.74 -22.17 22.91
N ARG A 69 19.95 -22.59 21.92
CA ARG A 69 19.65 -21.82 20.71
C ARG A 69 18.34 -21.03 20.80
N PHE A 70 17.69 -20.96 21.97
CA PHE A 70 16.40 -20.29 22.13
C PHE A 70 16.40 -18.87 21.50
N GLY A 71 15.43 -18.61 20.63
CA GLY A 71 15.29 -17.34 19.91
C GLY A 71 16.22 -17.15 18.70
N SER A 72 17.15 -18.06 18.43
CA SER A 72 18.00 -18.02 17.23
C SER A 72 17.26 -18.52 16.00
N TYR A 73 17.63 -18.01 14.82
CA TYR A 73 17.02 -18.41 13.56
C TYR A 73 17.36 -19.85 13.16
N ILE A 74 16.42 -20.50 12.46
CA ILE A 74 16.55 -21.84 11.92
C ILE A 74 16.71 -21.73 10.40
N ASN A 75 17.79 -22.28 9.85
CA ASN A 75 18.03 -22.36 8.41
C ASN A 75 18.01 -21.01 7.67
N LEU A 76 18.46 -19.95 8.34
CA LEU A 76 18.57 -18.61 7.76
C LEU A 76 20.02 -18.31 7.42
N ASP A 77 20.30 -18.10 6.13
CA ASP A 77 21.55 -17.56 5.62
C ASP A 77 21.35 -16.10 5.19
N PHE A 78 22.40 -15.28 5.24
CA PHE A 78 22.37 -13.91 4.76
C PHE A 78 21.97 -13.82 3.27
N ALA A 79 22.38 -14.79 2.44
CA ALA A 79 22.01 -14.87 1.03
C ALA A 79 20.50 -14.92 0.83
N HIS A 80 19.76 -15.57 1.74
CA HIS A 80 18.30 -15.63 1.69
C HIS A 80 17.68 -14.23 1.90
N LEU A 81 18.21 -13.46 2.84
CA LEU A 81 17.75 -12.09 3.11
C LEU A 81 18.06 -11.15 1.95
N ALA A 82 19.27 -11.26 1.40
CA ALA A 82 19.69 -10.51 0.22
C ALA A 82 18.79 -10.84 -0.99
N GLU A 83 18.47 -12.11 -1.20
CA GLU A 83 17.61 -12.52 -2.31
C GLU A 83 16.17 -12.04 -2.14
N LEU A 84 15.56 -12.18 -0.96
CA LEU A 84 14.23 -11.62 -0.71
C LEU A 84 14.18 -10.11 -0.91
N THR A 85 15.25 -9.40 -0.57
CA THR A 85 15.38 -7.95 -0.80
C THR A 85 15.37 -7.60 -2.29
N ARG A 86 16.04 -8.40 -3.13
CA ARG A 86 16.06 -8.23 -4.59
C ARG A 86 14.70 -8.58 -5.22
N LEU A 87 14.10 -9.69 -4.81
CA LEU A 87 12.76 -10.09 -5.27
C LEU A 87 11.70 -9.04 -4.91
N ASP A 88 11.76 -8.49 -3.70
CA ASP A 88 10.86 -7.44 -3.24
C ASP A 88 11.02 -6.15 -4.05
N HIS A 89 12.25 -5.80 -4.47
CA HIS A 89 12.49 -4.66 -5.37
C HIS A 89 11.86 -4.87 -6.75
N HIS A 90 12.12 -6.00 -7.41
CA HIS A 90 11.51 -6.29 -8.72
C HIS A 90 9.98 -6.37 -8.66
N LEU A 91 9.44 -6.91 -7.56
CA LEU A 91 8.00 -6.93 -7.33
C LEU A 91 7.44 -5.51 -7.23
N ARG A 92 8.11 -4.60 -6.51
CA ARG A 92 7.68 -3.19 -6.42
C ARG A 92 7.70 -2.50 -7.77
N GLU A 93 8.74 -2.68 -8.57
CA GLU A 93 8.83 -2.06 -9.91
C GLU A 93 7.67 -2.54 -10.80
N THR A 94 7.38 -3.84 -10.77
CA THR A 94 6.29 -4.44 -11.54
C THR A 94 4.94 -3.92 -11.04
N VAL A 95 4.71 -3.88 -9.72
CA VAL A 95 3.49 -3.32 -9.12
C VAL A 95 3.29 -1.87 -9.57
N LEU A 96 4.33 -1.03 -9.48
CA LEU A 96 4.25 0.38 -9.85
C LEU A 96 3.89 0.51 -11.34
N SER A 97 4.58 -0.22 -12.23
CA SER A 97 4.27 -0.19 -13.66
C SER A 97 2.82 -0.59 -13.93
N LEU A 98 2.33 -1.70 -13.38
CA LEU A 98 0.96 -2.15 -13.63
C LEU A 98 -0.08 -1.16 -13.10
N THR A 99 0.21 -0.53 -11.96
CA THR A 99 -0.72 0.45 -11.36
C THR A 99 -0.76 1.77 -12.12
N LEU A 100 0.32 2.16 -12.80
CA LEU A 100 0.33 3.33 -13.68
C LEU A 100 -0.58 3.10 -14.89
N ASP A 101 -0.53 1.91 -15.50
CA ASP A 101 -1.44 1.57 -16.59
C ASP A 101 -2.89 1.56 -16.10
N ILE A 102 -3.18 0.91 -14.96
CA ILE A 102 -4.54 0.91 -14.38
C ILE A 102 -5.03 2.34 -14.15
N GLU A 103 -4.21 3.21 -13.55
CA GLU A 103 -4.57 4.61 -13.34
C GLU A 103 -4.88 5.31 -14.67
N HIS A 104 -4.04 5.14 -15.68
CA HIS A 104 -4.25 5.73 -17.00
C HIS A 104 -5.56 5.25 -17.65
N TYR A 105 -5.76 3.94 -17.75
CA TYR A 105 -6.95 3.38 -18.39
C TYR A 105 -8.24 3.70 -17.62
N MET A 106 -8.20 3.75 -16.29
CA MET A 106 -9.33 4.23 -15.48
C MET A 106 -9.70 5.69 -15.80
N LYS A 107 -8.71 6.58 -15.97
CA LYS A 107 -8.95 7.98 -16.34
C LYS A 107 -9.58 8.09 -17.73
N VAL A 108 -9.04 7.35 -18.71
CA VAL A 108 -9.55 7.32 -20.08
C VAL A 108 -10.98 6.79 -20.10
N GLU A 109 -11.25 5.72 -19.37
CA GLU A 109 -12.57 5.11 -19.30
C GLU A 109 -13.59 6.05 -18.65
N LEU A 110 -13.26 6.67 -17.52
CA LEU A 110 -14.12 7.67 -16.87
C LEU A 110 -14.42 8.83 -17.82
N ASN A 111 -13.39 9.38 -18.46
CA ASN A 111 -13.57 10.48 -19.40
C ASN A 111 -14.52 10.09 -20.54
N ARG A 112 -14.37 8.89 -21.10
CA ARG A 112 -15.28 8.35 -22.12
C ARG A 112 -16.71 8.24 -21.61
N MET A 113 -16.94 7.59 -20.47
CA MET A 113 -18.30 7.43 -19.92
C MET A 113 -18.99 8.78 -19.66
N ILE A 114 -18.24 9.76 -19.14
CA ILE A 114 -18.72 11.12 -18.87
C ILE A 114 -19.12 11.83 -20.16
N MET A 115 -18.26 11.75 -21.19
CA MET A 115 -18.56 12.33 -22.51
C MET A 115 -19.78 11.68 -23.16
N ASP A 116 -19.84 10.35 -23.17
CA ASP A 116 -20.93 9.58 -23.79
C ASP A 116 -22.28 9.89 -23.12
N ALA A 117 -22.28 10.16 -21.82
CA ALA A 117 -23.48 10.50 -21.08
C ALA A 117 -23.85 12.00 -21.09
N GLY A 118 -22.96 12.86 -21.57
CA GLY A 118 -23.17 14.31 -21.61
C GLY A 118 -23.32 14.96 -20.24
N ASP A 119 -22.62 14.45 -19.21
CA ASP A 119 -22.66 15.06 -17.87
C ASP A 119 -22.02 16.45 -17.89
N ASP A 120 -22.61 17.41 -17.16
CA ASP A 120 -21.93 18.66 -16.87
C ASP A 120 -20.70 18.40 -15.98
N PRO A 121 -19.49 18.82 -16.41
CA PRO A 121 -18.24 18.46 -15.73
C PRO A 121 -18.06 19.16 -14.38
N TYR A 122 -18.73 20.28 -14.13
CA TYR A 122 -18.64 21.02 -12.87
C TYR A 122 -19.68 20.52 -11.86
N GLU A 123 -20.92 20.31 -12.30
CA GLU A 123 -21.96 19.71 -11.46
C GLU A 123 -21.59 18.29 -11.01
N LEU A 124 -20.96 17.51 -11.90
CA LEU A 124 -20.44 16.20 -11.55
C LEU A 124 -19.40 16.29 -10.42
N MET A 125 -18.47 17.24 -10.50
CA MET A 125 -17.44 17.38 -9.48
C MET A 125 -18.00 17.89 -8.14
N ALA A 126 -18.93 18.85 -8.17
CA ALA A 126 -19.62 19.31 -6.96
C ALA A 126 -20.34 18.16 -6.25
N SER A 127 -21.15 17.40 -6.99
CA SER A 127 -21.89 16.24 -6.45
C SER A 127 -20.97 15.12 -5.95
N PHE A 128 -19.81 14.91 -6.59
CA PHE A 128 -18.79 13.99 -6.11
C PHE A 128 -18.15 14.44 -4.79
N PHE A 129 -17.73 15.70 -4.68
CA PHE A 129 -17.12 16.23 -3.45
C PHE A 129 -18.09 16.18 -2.27
N ASP A 130 -19.35 16.54 -2.49
CA ASP A 130 -20.41 16.44 -1.48
C ASP A 130 -20.61 14.99 -1.03
N SER A 131 -20.72 14.04 -1.97
CA SER A 131 -20.86 12.61 -1.63
C SER A 131 -19.68 12.08 -0.81
N GLU A 132 -18.44 12.41 -1.19
CA GLU A 132 -17.24 11.98 -0.45
C GLU A 132 -17.18 12.60 0.95
N ARG A 133 -17.56 13.88 1.08
CA ARG A 133 -17.64 14.57 2.36
C ARG A 133 -18.67 13.90 3.27
N GLU A 134 -19.89 13.72 2.78
CA GLU A 134 -20.96 13.06 3.54
C GLU A 134 -20.60 11.64 3.95
N ARG A 135 -19.98 10.87 3.03
CA ARG A 135 -19.52 9.50 3.31
C ARG A 135 -18.57 9.48 4.51
N LYS A 136 -17.61 10.40 4.57
CA LYS A 136 -16.65 10.48 5.69
C LYS A 136 -17.32 10.97 6.98
N VAL A 137 -18.24 11.93 6.89
CA VAL A 137 -19.04 12.38 8.05
C VAL A 137 -19.84 11.20 8.63
N ARG A 138 -20.54 10.41 7.80
CA ARG A 138 -21.26 9.21 8.25
C ARG A 138 -20.36 8.17 8.94
N VAL A 139 -19.09 8.07 8.54
CA VAL A 139 -18.10 7.20 9.22
C VAL A 139 -17.70 7.80 10.56
N LEU A 140 -17.49 9.11 10.63
CA LEU A 140 -17.14 9.82 11.86
C LEU A 140 -18.27 9.79 12.88
N GLU A 141 -19.52 10.00 12.49
CA GLU A 141 -20.70 9.93 13.37
C GLU A 141 -20.79 8.59 14.13
N LYS A 142 -20.35 7.50 13.49
CA LYS A 142 -20.34 6.15 14.11
C LYS A 142 -19.16 5.90 15.03
N ARG A 143 -18.11 6.73 14.97
CA ARG A 143 -16.83 6.52 15.68
C ARG A 143 -16.54 7.59 16.72
N VAL A 144 -17.15 8.76 16.59
CA VAL A 144 -16.83 9.92 17.40
C VAL A 144 -17.33 9.74 18.83
N ASP A 145 -16.46 10.03 19.79
CA ASP A 145 -16.82 10.10 21.20
C ASP A 145 -17.08 11.56 21.58
N LEU A 146 -18.36 11.92 21.69
CA LEU A 146 -18.78 13.27 22.03
C LEU A 146 -18.34 13.69 23.44
N CYS A 147 -18.17 12.76 24.38
CA CYS A 147 -17.66 13.06 25.72
C CYS A 147 -16.18 13.44 25.66
N SER A 148 -15.38 12.68 24.90
CA SER A 148 -13.96 12.99 24.63
C SER A 148 -13.80 14.33 23.90
N ILE A 149 -14.66 14.67 22.95
CA ILE A 149 -14.62 15.98 22.28
C ILE A 149 -14.97 17.11 23.27
N ARG A 150 -16.03 16.94 24.07
CA ARG A 150 -16.46 17.95 25.03
C ARG A 150 -15.39 18.25 26.09
N SER A 151 -14.65 17.23 26.54
CA SER A 151 -13.56 17.42 27.52
C SER A 151 -12.40 18.25 26.96
N LYS A 152 -12.22 18.31 25.64
CA LYS A 152 -11.20 19.14 24.96
C LYS A 152 -11.63 20.60 24.77
N ALA A 153 -12.91 20.95 24.93
CA ALA A 153 -13.42 22.29 24.69
C ALA A 153 -12.73 23.42 25.53
N PRO A 154 -12.39 23.21 26.81
CA PRO A 154 -11.65 24.21 27.59
C PRO A 154 -10.27 24.52 27.01
N VAL A 155 -9.56 23.49 26.52
CA VAL A 155 -8.25 23.64 25.87
C VAL A 155 -8.37 24.49 24.61
N VAL A 156 -9.36 24.21 23.76
CA VAL A 156 -9.64 25.01 22.55
C VAL A 156 -9.93 26.47 22.90
N ARG A 157 -10.71 26.73 23.96
CA ARG A 157 -10.96 28.10 24.43
C ARG A 157 -9.68 28.79 24.91
N SER A 158 -8.81 28.10 25.64
CA SER A 158 -7.52 28.65 26.06
C SER A 158 -6.67 29.05 24.84
N LEU A 159 -6.56 28.16 23.85
CA LEU A 159 -5.77 28.41 22.64
C LEU A 159 -6.30 29.60 21.82
N SER A 160 -7.60 29.93 21.93
CA SER A 160 -8.16 31.11 21.26
C SER A 160 -7.55 32.43 21.76
N GLY A 161 -7.12 32.50 23.03
CA GLY A 161 -6.40 33.65 23.57
C GLY A 161 -5.02 33.80 22.92
N ASP A 162 -4.30 32.69 22.74
CA ASP A 162 -2.97 32.66 22.13
C ASP A 162 -2.99 33.10 20.66
N LEU A 163 -4.10 32.84 19.94
CA LEU A 163 -4.32 33.31 18.57
C LEU A 163 -4.48 34.83 18.46
N ALA A 164 -4.90 35.51 19.52
CA ALA A 164 -5.07 36.97 19.55
C ALA A 164 -3.77 37.72 19.94
N THR A 165 -2.70 36.99 20.26
CA THR A 165 -1.42 37.60 20.63
C THR A 165 -0.65 38.10 19.40
N SER A 166 0.27 39.05 19.60
CA SER A 166 1.18 39.51 18.54
C SER A 166 2.43 38.64 18.39
N ASP A 167 2.61 37.59 19.20
CA ASP A 167 3.76 36.71 19.12
C ASP A 167 3.53 35.57 18.11
N ALA A 168 4.28 35.60 17.02
CA ALA A 168 4.16 34.61 15.95
C ALA A 168 4.39 33.18 16.44
N ARG A 169 5.30 32.94 17.39
CA ARG A 169 5.56 31.59 17.90
C ARG A 169 4.38 31.04 18.68
N SER A 170 3.76 31.85 19.53
CA SER A 170 2.56 31.50 20.29
C SER A 170 1.39 31.20 19.35
N VAL A 171 1.17 32.03 18.34
CA VAL A 171 0.13 31.79 17.32
C VAL A 171 0.37 30.48 16.57
N ILE A 172 1.60 30.22 16.10
CA ILE A 172 1.96 28.98 15.39
C ILE A 172 1.74 27.75 16.27
N SER A 173 2.16 27.81 17.54
CA SER A 173 2.00 26.72 18.50
C SER A 173 0.52 26.43 18.77
N ALA A 174 -0.30 27.48 18.90
CA ALA A 174 -1.74 27.35 19.10
C ALA A 174 -2.43 26.70 17.89
N LEU A 175 -2.09 27.14 16.67
CA LEU A 175 -2.59 26.53 15.44
C LEU A 175 -2.19 25.05 15.31
N ALA A 176 -0.92 24.72 15.59
CA ALA A 176 -0.44 23.33 15.55
C ALA A 176 -1.17 22.45 16.59
N SER A 177 -1.43 22.98 17.78
CA SER A 177 -2.16 22.29 18.84
C SER A 177 -3.63 22.05 18.47
N LEU A 178 -4.29 23.04 17.87
CA LEU A 178 -5.66 22.90 17.35
C LEU A 178 -5.72 21.84 16.24
N LEU A 179 -4.77 21.85 15.31
CA LEU A 179 -4.69 20.85 14.24
C LEU A 179 -4.50 19.44 14.81
N HIS A 180 -3.63 19.27 15.80
CA HIS A 180 -3.41 17.99 16.47
C HIS A 180 -4.67 17.51 17.20
N LEU A 181 -5.33 18.39 17.96
CA LEU A 181 -6.57 18.08 18.67
C LEU A 181 -7.69 17.66 17.71
N ALA A 182 -7.85 18.36 16.59
CA ALA A 182 -8.83 18.04 15.57
C ALA A 182 -8.52 16.69 14.90
N SER A 183 -7.26 16.48 14.49
CA SER A 183 -6.82 15.21 13.90
C SER A 183 -7.04 14.03 14.85
N ASP A 184 -6.70 14.18 16.13
CA ASP A 184 -6.89 13.14 17.14
C ASP A 184 -8.39 12.86 17.39
N ALA A 185 -9.21 13.91 17.55
CA ALA A 185 -10.65 13.78 17.77
C ALA A 185 -11.39 13.11 16.59
N LEU A 186 -10.91 13.30 15.37
CA LEU A 186 -11.49 12.73 14.16
C LEU A 186 -10.78 11.44 13.70
N GLY A 187 -9.82 10.92 14.48
CA GLY A 187 -9.06 9.73 14.13
C GLY A 187 -8.30 9.85 12.79
N GLY A 188 -7.85 11.06 12.46
CA GLY A 188 -7.15 11.39 11.23
C GLY A 188 -8.03 11.46 9.97
N ILE A 189 -9.36 11.35 10.11
CA ILE A 189 -10.29 11.46 8.97
C ILE A 189 -10.66 12.94 8.79
N ASP A 190 -10.22 13.51 7.68
CA ASP A 190 -10.66 14.84 7.23
C ASP A 190 -11.80 14.68 6.18
N PRO A 191 -13.04 15.11 6.50
CA PRO A 191 -14.17 15.08 5.56
C PRO A 191 -13.84 15.75 4.22
N ASP A 192 -13.08 16.84 4.28
CA ASP A 192 -12.75 17.67 3.11
C ASP A 192 -11.40 17.25 2.49
N HIS A 193 -10.84 16.09 2.89
CA HIS A 193 -9.52 15.64 2.41
C HIS A 193 -9.41 15.57 0.88
N THR A 194 -10.48 15.15 0.20
CA THR A 194 -10.46 14.98 -1.27
C THR A 194 -10.21 16.33 -1.94
N GLU A 195 -10.88 17.36 -1.44
CA GLU A 195 -10.74 18.75 -1.86
C GLU A 195 -9.37 19.33 -1.45
N ARG A 196 -9.04 19.28 -0.16
CA ARG A 196 -7.79 19.88 0.37
C ARG A 196 -6.53 19.24 -0.16
N SER A 197 -6.57 17.97 -0.55
CA SER A 197 -5.41 17.26 -1.11
C SER A 197 -4.90 17.89 -2.42
N LEU A 198 -5.77 18.61 -3.14
CA LEU A 198 -5.44 19.26 -4.42
C LEU A 198 -4.70 20.58 -4.21
N ALA A 199 -5.08 21.35 -3.18
CA ALA A 199 -4.43 22.63 -2.86
C ALA A 199 -2.94 22.47 -2.55
N GLY A 200 -2.53 21.35 -1.94
CA GLY A 200 -1.14 21.04 -1.63
C GLY A 200 -0.25 20.82 -2.87
N LEU A 201 -0.83 20.58 -4.05
CA LEU A 201 -0.09 20.31 -5.29
C LEU A 201 0.50 21.59 -5.91
N GLY A 202 0.07 22.79 -5.49
CA GLY A 202 0.62 24.06 -6.00
C GLY A 202 2.09 24.30 -5.64
N GLY A 203 2.60 23.61 -4.62
CA GLY A 203 4.01 23.71 -4.22
C GLY A 203 5.00 23.11 -5.22
N SER A 204 4.58 22.12 -6.02
CA SER A 204 5.44 21.38 -6.95
C SER A 204 5.55 22.08 -8.31
N SER A 205 6.77 22.19 -8.86
CA SER A 205 7.01 22.74 -10.20
C SER A 205 6.30 21.98 -11.32
N TYR A 206 5.96 20.71 -11.09
CA TYR A 206 5.32 19.84 -12.08
C TYR A 206 3.80 20.05 -12.17
N THR A 207 3.18 20.57 -11.11
CA THR A 207 1.71 20.69 -11.00
C THR A 207 1.25 22.13 -10.74
N ARG A 208 2.16 23.04 -10.38
CA ARG A 208 1.85 24.45 -10.05
C ARG A 208 0.98 25.14 -11.09
N GLY A 209 1.38 25.10 -12.37
CA GLY A 209 0.63 25.80 -13.41
C GLY A 209 -0.81 25.27 -13.61
N LEU A 210 -1.01 23.96 -13.40
CA LEU A 210 -2.36 23.38 -13.45
C LEU A 210 -3.19 23.75 -12.22
N VAL A 211 -2.59 23.74 -11.02
CA VAL A 211 -3.27 24.10 -9.77
C VAL A 211 -3.62 25.59 -9.74
N GLU A 212 -2.72 26.46 -10.17
CA GLU A 212 -2.99 27.91 -10.25
C GLU A 212 -4.15 28.22 -11.19
N LYS A 213 -4.32 27.45 -12.26
CA LYS A 213 -5.36 27.68 -13.27
C LYS A 213 -6.68 26.97 -12.98
N TYR A 214 -6.63 25.77 -12.40
CA TYR A 214 -7.79 24.87 -12.29
C TYR A 214 -7.93 24.19 -10.92
N GLY A 215 -7.11 24.55 -9.94
CA GLY A 215 -7.07 23.91 -8.62
C GLY A 215 -8.11 24.42 -7.63
N ASP A 216 -8.97 25.35 -8.03
CA ASP A 216 -10.12 25.78 -7.22
C ASP A 216 -11.20 24.69 -7.21
N PRO A 217 -11.45 24.03 -6.06
CA PRO A 217 -12.44 22.98 -5.98
C PRO A 217 -13.87 23.45 -6.23
N GLY A 218 -14.18 24.72 -5.92
CA GLY A 218 -15.50 25.31 -6.18
C GLY A 218 -15.83 25.45 -7.66
N HIS A 219 -14.81 25.44 -8.53
CA HIS A 219 -14.94 25.55 -9.98
C HIS A 219 -14.13 24.48 -10.70
N MET A 220 -14.04 23.28 -10.12
CA MET A 220 -13.25 22.19 -10.68
C MET A 220 -14.03 21.41 -11.73
N ALA A 221 -13.50 21.36 -12.96
CA ALA A 221 -13.99 20.43 -13.97
C ALA A 221 -13.37 19.04 -13.79
N VAL A 222 -14.08 18.01 -14.25
CA VAL A 222 -13.64 16.62 -14.08
C VAL A 222 -12.29 16.30 -14.72
N TRP A 223 -11.97 16.83 -15.90
CA TRP A 223 -10.66 16.61 -16.53
C TRP A 223 -9.51 17.23 -15.72
N SER A 224 -9.74 18.40 -15.12
CA SER A 224 -8.76 19.03 -14.21
C SER A 224 -8.52 18.16 -12.98
N TYR A 225 -9.58 17.55 -12.45
CA TYR A 225 -9.47 16.59 -11.36
C TYR A 225 -8.68 15.33 -11.77
N LEU A 226 -8.95 14.74 -12.94
CA LEU A 226 -8.24 13.54 -13.40
C LEU A 226 -6.73 13.77 -13.56
N GLU A 227 -6.30 14.98 -13.93
CA GLU A 227 -4.88 15.33 -14.02
C GLU A 227 -4.21 15.54 -12.65
N LEU A 228 -4.95 16.09 -11.67
CA LEU A 228 -4.41 16.45 -10.36
C LEU A 228 -4.58 15.36 -9.30
N ALA A 229 -5.58 14.50 -9.44
CA ALA A 229 -5.92 13.51 -8.44
C ALA A 229 -4.84 12.45 -8.30
N SER A 230 -4.54 12.07 -7.05
CA SER A 230 -3.77 10.85 -6.78
C SER A 230 -4.52 9.61 -7.28
N PHE A 231 -3.83 8.49 -7.45
CA PHE A 231 -4.47 7.19 -7.72
C PHE A 231 -5.64 6.87 -6.77
N GLY A 232 -5.51 7.27 -5.49
CA GLY A 232 -6.58 7.13 -4.52
C GLY A 232 -7.81 7.99 -4.80
N GLY A 233 -7.63 9.20 -5.34
CA GLY A 233 -8.69 10.10 -5.76
C GLY A 233 -9.39 9.62 -7.03
N VAL A 234 -8.62 9.14 -8.02
CA VAL A 234 -9.17 8.50 -9.23
C VAL A 234 -10.05 7.31 -8.87
N ILE A 235 -9.60 6.45 -7.94
CA ILE A 235 -10.42 5.34 -7.43
C ILE A 235 -11.71 5.82 -6.73
N SER A 236 -11.65 6.91 -5.96
CA SER A 236 -12.84 7.49 -5.32
C SER A 236 -13.83 7.98 -6.38
N LEU A 237 -13.37 8.75 -7.36
CA LEU A 237 -14.22 9.24 -8.45
C LEU A 237 -14.80 8.08 -9.27
N TYR A 238 -13.99 7.08 -9.60
CA TYR A 238 -14.45 5.88 -10.29
C TYR A 238 -15.59 5.19 -9.54
N LYS A 239 -15.41 4.99 -8.22
CA LYS A 239 -16.42 4.33 -7.41
C LYS A 239 -17.72 5.12 -7.34
N TYR A 240 -17.62 6.43 -7.15
CA TYR A 240 -18.77 7.32 -7.14
C TYR A 240 -19.49 7.27 -8.50
N TYR A 241 -18.77 7.47 -9.58
CA TYR A 241 -19.36 7.58 -10.91
C TYR A 241 -20.00 6.27 -11.37
N VAL A 242 -19.26 5.17 -11.32
CA VAL A 242 -19.69 3.87 -11.85
C VAL A 242 -20.75 3.22 -10.96
N PHE A 243 -20.53 3.17 -9.65
CA PHE A 243 -21.38 2.38 -8.76
C PHE A 243 -22.49 3.18 -8.09
N GLU A 244 -22.29 4.48 -7.84
CA GLU A 244 -23.28 5.31 -7.13
C GLU A 244 -24.14 6.11 -8.11
N ARG A 245 -23.52 6.77 -9.10
CA ARG A 245 -24.23 7.61 -10.08
C ARG A 245 -24.84 6.80 -11.24
N ARG A 246 -24.06 5.91 -11.86
CA ARG A 246 -24.51 5.06 -12.98
C ARG A 246 -25.15 3.74 -12.52
N ALA A 247 -24.95 3.36 -11.27
CA ALA A 247 -25.46 2.11 -10.69
C ALA A 247 -25.13 0.85 -11.53
N MET A 248 -23.95 0.82 -12.15
CA MET A 248 -23.50 -0.29 -12.99
C MET A 248 -23.14 -1.49 -12.12
N LYS A 249 -24.00 -2.53 -12.16
CA LYS A 249 -23.85 -3.74 -11.34
C LYS A 249 -22.85 -4.74 -11.92
N ASP A 250 -22.64 -4.71 -13.23
CA ASP A 250 -21.76 -5.65 -13.93
C ASP A 250 -20.28 -5.48 -13.54
N GLU A 251 -19.92 -4.36 -12.90
CA GLU A 251 -18.56 -4.07 -12.43
C GLU A 251 -18.36 -4.28 -10.93
N GLU A 252 -19.33 -4.85 -10.22
CA GLU A 252 -19.26 -4.99 -8.76
C GLU A 252 -18.06 -5.84 -8.29
N GLU A 253 -17.56 -6.73 -9.15
CA GLU A 253 -16.35 -7.51 -8.89
C GLU A 253 -15.10 -6.63 -8.82
N VAL A 254 -14.95 -5.66 -9.74
CA VAL A 254 -13.83 -4.71 -9.79
C VAL A 254 -13.79 -3.85 -8.53
N LYS A 255 -14.94 -3.46 -8.00
CA LYS A 255 -15.07 -2.64 -6.77
C LYS A 255 -14.28 -3.23 -5.60
N GLY A 256 -14.28 -4.56 -5.47
CA GLY A 256 -13.55 -5.30 -4.43
C GLY A 256 -12.03 -5.32 -4.62
N LEU A 257 -11.55 -5.13 -5.85
CA LEU A 257 -10.14 -5.18 -6.23
C LEU A 257 -9.42 -3.84 -6.03
N LEU A 258 -10.15 -2.72 -6.16
CA LEU A 258 -9.56 -1.37 -6.16
C LEU A 258 -8.82 -1.03 -4.85
N PHE A 259 -9.36 -1.41 -3.68
CA PHE A 259 -8.72 -1.09 -2.40
C PHE A 259 -7.43 -1.88 -2.17
N PRO A 260 -7.41 -3.22 -2.30
CA PRO A 260 -6.18 -4.01 -2.24
C PRO A 260 -5.12 -3.53 -3.24
N THR A 261 -5.52 -3.21 -4.48
CA THR A 261 -4.63 -2.66 -5.51
C THR A 261 -4.00 -1.34 -5.07
N LYS A 262 -4.79 -0.40 -4.53
CA LYS A 262 -4.30 0.86 -3.95
C LYS A 262 -3.33 0.62 -2.78
N ALA A 263 -3.66 -0.30 -1.88
CA ALA A 263 -2.83 -0.62 -0.73
C ALA A 263 -1.45 -1.13 -1.16
N LEU A 264 -1.41 -2.04 -2.14
CA LEU A 264 -0.18 -2.57 -2.70
C LEU A 264 0.66 -1.51 -3.42
N ARG A 265 0.01 -0.67 -4.25
CA ARG A 265 0.65 0.47 -4.93
C ARG A 265 1.33 1.39 -3.92
N ASN A 266 0.62 1.75 -2.85
CA ASN A 266 1.17 2.64 -1.82
C ASN A 266 2.33 1.98 -1.07
N ALA A 267 2.23 0.69 -0.75
CA ALA A 267 3.35 -0.04 -0.16
C ALA A 267 4.59 -0.04 -1.07
N ALA A 268 4.40 -0.19 -2.38
CA ALA A 268 5.50 -0.12 -3.35
C ALA A 268 6.09 1.29 -3.46
N ALA A 269 5.25 2.32 -3.58
CA ALA A 269 5.68 3.72 -3.72
C ALA A 269 6.45 4.25 -2.50
N HIS A 270 6.08 3.81 -1.29
CA HIS A 270 6.80 4.16 -0.05
C HIS A 270 7.96 3.22 0.28
N ASN A 271 8.43 2.43 -0.69
CA ASN A 271 9.57 1.53 -0.54
C ASN A 271 9.40 0.47 0.57
N GLY A 272 8.15 0.04 0.81
CA GLY A 272 7.77 -0.92 1.84
C GLY A 272 8.29 -2.34 1.56
N ASN A 273 8.41 -3.14 2.61
CA ASN A 273 8.84 -4.55 2.57
C ASN A 273 7.65 -5.49 2.35
N MET A 274 7.20 -5.59 1.12
CA MET A 274 5.95 -6.28 0.77
C MET A 274 6.03 -7.79 1.05
N LEU A 275 7.13 -8.44 0.66
CA LEU A 275 7.32 -9.89 0.89
C LEU A 275 7.45 -10.27 2.37
N SER A 276 7.82 -9.33 3.24
CA SER A 276 7.88 -9.59 4.69
C SER A 276 6.50 -9.87 5.30
N THR A 277 5.42 -9.56 4.57
CA THR A 277 4.04 -9.82 5.00
C THR A 277 3.56 -11.24 4.69
N LEU A 278 4.37 -12.09 4.04
CA LEU A 278 4.00 -13.48 3.73
C LEU A 278 3.63 -14.30 4.99
N SER A 279 4.29 -14.02 6.12
CA SER A 279 4.02 -14.65 7.41
C SER A 279 3.01 -13.87 8.27
N SER A 280 2.41 -12.80 7.74
CA SER A 280 1.42 -11.98 8.45
C SER A 280 0.01 -12.51 8.21
N LYS A 281 -0.90 -12.24 9.16
CA LYS A 281 -2.31 -12.61 9.05
C LYS A 281 -3.15 -11.45 8.55
N LEU A 282 -3.83 -11.65 7.43
CA LEU A 282 -4.85 -10.72 6.93
C LEU A 282 -6.10 -10.81 7.82
N ARG A 283 -6.55 -9.67 8.35
CA ARG A 283 -7.68 -9.63 9.30
C ARG A 283 -9.05 -9.77 8.63
N LYS A 284 -9.22 -9.15 7.46
CA LYS A 284 -10.49 -9.09 6.73
C LYS A 284 -10.22 -9.24 5.22
N PRO A 285 -10.11 -10.48 4.71
CA PRO A 285 -9.92 -10.72 3.28
C PRO A 285 -11.17 -10.34 2.48
N VAL A 286 -10.96 -9.88 1.25
CA VAL A 286 -12.03 -9.68 0.26
C VAL A 286 -12.33 -11.04 -0.37
N GLY A 287 -13.49 -11.61 -0.05
CA GLY A 287 -13.84 -12.97 -0.45
C GLY A 287 -13.88 -13.21 -1.96
N SER A 288 -14.31 -12.22 -2.75
CA SER A 288 -14.40 -12.31 -4.20
C SER A 288 -13.06 -12.60 -4.87
N ILE A 289 -11.94 -12.12 -4.32
CA ILE A 289 -10.60 -12.34 -4.88
C ILE A 289 -10.26 -13.83 -4.95
N SER A 290 -10.55 -14.57 -3.88
CA SER A 290 -10.30 -16.02 -3.87
C SER A 290 -11.16 -16.78 -4.88
N ARG A 291 -12.39 -16.31 -5.10
CA ARG A 291 -13.31 -16.90 -6.06
C ARG A 291 -12.84 -16.61 -7.50
N MET A 292 -12.55 -15.35 -7.82
CA MET A 292 -12.02 -14.92 -9.12
C MET A 292 -10.68 -15.58 -9.45
N ALA A 293 -9.80 -15.80 -8.45
CA ALA A 293 -8.55 -16.53 -8.66
C ALA A 293 -8.76 -17.98 -9.12
N VAL A 294 -9.84 -18.64 -8.69
CA VAL A 294 -10.21 -19.97 -9.18
C VAL A 294 -10.87 -19.87 -10.56
N GLU A 295 -11.87 -19.01 -10.69
CA GLU A 295 -12.74 -18.92 -11.88
C GLU A 295 -12.01 -18.36 -13.11
N GLU A 296 -11.23 -17.29 -12.94
CA GLU A 296 -10.61 -16.57 -14.05
C GLU A 296 -9.15 -16.97 -14.25
N LEU A 297 -8.39 -17.12 -13.16
CA LEU A 297 -6.97 -17.49 -13.24
C LEU A 297 -6.75 -19.01 -13.26
N GLY A 298 -7.76 -19.83 -12.91
CA GLY A 298 -7.62 -21.28 -12.90
C GLY A 298 -6.61 -21.80 -11.87
N ILE A 299 -6.43 -21.08 -10.75
CA ILE A 299 -5.49 -21.46 -9.70
C ILE A 299 -6.10 -22.54 -8.81
N ASP A 300 -5.29 -23.53 -8.44
CA ASP A 300 -5.70 -24.61 -7.54
C ASP A 300 -6.23 -24.11 -6.19
N ARG A 301 -7.27 -24.79 -5.68
CA ARG A 301 -7.99 -24.38 -4.46
C ARG A 301 -7.09 -24.38 -3.21
N GLU A 302 -6.11 -25.26 -3.13
CA GLU A 302 -5.17 -25.32 -2.01
C GLU A 302 -4.30 -24.05 -1.97
N LEU A 303 -3.75 -23.65 -3.12
CA LEU A 303 -2.94 -22.42 -3.25
C LEU A 303 -3.78 -21.16 -3.04
N VAL A 304 -5.00 -21.11 -3.58
CA VAL A 304 -5.92 -19.98 -3.43
C VAL A 304 -6.24 -19.68 -1.96
N SER A 305 -6.20 -20.67 -1.06
CA SER A 305 -6.41 -20.44 0.38
C SER A 305 -5.46 -19.39 0.97
N LEU A 306 -4.28 -19.19 0.38
CA LEU A 306 -3.30 -18.19 0.79
C LEU A 306 -3.78 -16.75 0.55
N THR A 307 -4.65 -16.50 -0.44
CA THR A 307 -5.30 -15.19 -0.65
C THR A 307 -6.11 -14.75 0.56
N LYS A 308 -6.59 -15.68 1.39
CA LYS A 308 -7.36 -15.36 2.59
C LYS A 308 -6.48 -15.10 3.81
N ARG A 309 -5.18 -15.42 3.72
CA ARG A 309 -4.25 -15.45 4.85
C ARG A 309 -3.13 -14.43 4.75
N ALA A 310 -2.49 -14.32 3.58
CA ALA A 310 -1.29 -13.52 3.38
C ALA A 310 -1.62 -12.21 2.63
N PRO A 311 -1.38 -11.03 3.24
CA PRO A 311 -1.70 -9.73 2.63
C PRO A 311 -1.11 -9.52 1.24
N ILE A 312 0.19 -9.79 1.04
CA ILE A 312 0.81 -9.60 -0.28
C ILE A 312 0.23 -10.50 -1.36
N ILE A 313 -0.16 -11.73 -1.03
CA ILE A 313 -0.78 -12.66 -1.99
C ILE A 313 -2.17 -12.16 -2.36
N HIS A 314 -2.97 -11.76 -1.36
CA HIS A 314 -4.27 -11.16 -1.55
C HIS A 314 -4.21 -9.94 -2.47
N ASP A 315 -3.36 -8.97 -2.12
CA ASP A 315 -3.32 -7.69 -2.80
C ASP A 315 -2.69 -7.80 -4.20
N PHE A 316 -1.69 -8.67 -4.40
CA PHE A 316 -1.11 -8.92 -5.73
C PHE A 316 -2.07 -9.67 -6.65
N THR A 317 -2.84 -10.62 -6.12
CA THR A 317 -3.92 -11.28 -6.88
C THR A 317 -4.98 -10.26 -7.28
N ALA A 318 -5.33 -9.34 -6.36
CA ALA A 318 -6.25 -8.25 -6.66
C ALA A 318 -5.74 -7.36 -7.80
N LEU A 319 -4.46 -6.98 -7.76
CA LEU A 319 -3.82 -6.17 -8.80
C LEU A 319 -3.90 -6.85 -10.17
N ALA A 320 -3.55 -8.15 -10.24
CA ALA A 320 -3.58 -8.90 -11.49
C ALA A 320 -4.99 -8.96 -12.10
N LEU A 321 -5.99 -9.28 -11.27
CA LEU A 321 -7.39 -9.28 -11.68
C LEU A 321 -7.85 -7.86 -12.09
N CYS A 322 -7.51 -6.84 -11.30
CA CYS A 322 -7.87 -5.45 -11.56
C CYS A 322 -7.34 -5.00 -12.93
N TYR A 323 -6.10 -5.37 -13.25
CA TYR A 323 -5.49 -5.10 -14.55
C TYR A 323 -6.25 -5.79 -15.69
N MET A 324 -6.58 -7.08 -15.54
CA MET A 324 -7.32 -7.83 -16.55
C MET A 324 -8.69 -7.23 -16.86
N HIS A 325 -9.36 -6.69 -15.84
CA HIS A 325 -10.68 -6.09 -15.96
C HIS A 325 -10.64 -4.67 -16.52
N LEU A 326 -9.70 -3.81 -16.09
CA LEU A 326 -9.68 -2.39 -16.45
C LEU A 326 -8.83 -2.05 -17.69
N VAL A 327 -7.83 -2.87 -18.02
CA VAL A 327 -6.92 -2.59 -19.14
C VAL A 327 -7.33 -3.41 -20.36
N LYS A 328 -7.90 -2.73 -21.36
CA LYS A 328 -8.39 -3.34 -22.60
C LYS A 328 -7.44 -3.24 -23.78
N SER A 329 -6.43 -2.36 -23.72
CA SER A 329 -5.44 -2.20 -24.79
C SER A 329 -4.58 -3.45 -24.94
N GLU A 330 -4.59 -4.06 -26.13
CA GLU A 330 -3.80 -5.27 -26.43
C GLU A 330 -2.30 -5.06 -26.21
N ASP A 331 -1.76 -3.92 -26.64
CA ASP A 331 -0.35 -3.57 -26.47
C ASP A 331 0.04 -3.50 -24.98
N ALA A 332 -0.76 -2.80 -24.17
CA ALA A 332 -0.49 -2.67 -22.74
C ALA A 332 -0.61 -4.03 -22.03
N ARG A 333 -1.59 -4.85 -22.41
CA ARG A 333 -1.74 -6.22 -21.89
C ARG A 333 -0.56 -7.11 -22.27
N GLY A 334 -0.04 -6.99 -23.49
CA GLY A 334 1.17 -7.67 -23.96
C GLY A 334 2.40 -7.29 -23.13
N ASP A 335 2.63 -5.99 -22.93
CA ASP A 335 3.73 -5.47 -22.10
C ASP A 335 3.63 -5.94 -20.64
N ALA A 336 2.42 -5.90 -20.07
CA ALA A 336 2.16 -6.40 -18.73
C ALA A 336 2.43 -7.90 -18.60
N ALA A 337 2.04 -8.69 -19.60
CA ALA A 337 2.31 -10.12 -19.63
C ALA A 337 3.82 -10.41 -19.63
N GLU A 338 4.60 -9.69 -20.44
CA GLU A 338 6.07 -9.85 -20.46
C GLU A 338 6.73 -9.44 -19.13
N LYS A 339 6.27 -8.35 -18.51
CA LYS A 339 6.74 -7.94 -17.17
C LYS A 339 6.46 -9.02 -16.12
N LEU A 340 5.25 -9.59 -16.12
CA LEU A 340 4.88 -10.68 -15.21
C LEU A 340 5.71 -11.94 -15.45
N ARG A 341 5.96 -12.32 -16.71
CA ARG A 341 6.85 -13.46 -17.05
C ARG A 341 8.28 -13.21 -16.59
N ALA A 342 8.80 -12.00 -16.80
CA ALA A 342 10.15 -11.63 -16.35
C ALA A 342 10.27 -11.69 -14.82
N LEU A 343 9.27 -11.15 -14.11
CA LEU A 343 9.22 -11.21 -12.65
C LEU A 343 9.15 -12.66 -12.15
N ARG A 344 8.31 -13.49 -12.77
CA ARG A 344 8.21 -14.91 -12.46
C ARG A 344 9.56 -15.62 -12.63
N ARG A 345 10.28 -15.37 -13.73
CA ARG A 345 11.63 -15.93 -13.94
C ARG A 345 12.57 -15.58 -12.78
N ARG A 346 12.53 -14.33 -12.29
CA ARG A 346 13.31 -13.91 -11.10
C ARG A 346 12.90 -14.67 -9.85
N PHE A 347 11.61 -14.83 -9.58
CA PHE A 347 11.10 -15.58 -8.42
C PHE A 347 11.47 -17.06 -8.45
N THR A 348 11.61 -17.66 -9.64
CA THR A 348 11.97 -19.06 -9.79
C THR A 348 13.48 -19.34 -9.75
N ALA A 349 14.33 -18.33 -9.99
CA ALA A 349 15.78 -18.52 -10.19
C ALA A 349 16.49 -19.14 -8.97
N HIS A 350 16.12 -18.74 -7.75
CA HIS A 350 16.71 -19.24 -6.50
C HIS A 350 15.67 -19.90 -5.59
N ARG A 351 14.67 -20.58 -6.17
CA ARG A 351 13.58 -21.21 -5.41
C ARG A 351 14.07 -22.17 -4.30
N ASP A 352 15.23 -22.79 -4.53
CA ASP A 352 15.79 -23.81 -3.63
C ASP A 352 16.29 -23.21 -2.30
N TYR A 353 16.61 -21.90 -2.27
CA TYR A 353 16.99 -21.17 -1.06
C TYR A 353 15.91 -21.23 0.03
N PHE A 354 14.64 -21.29 -0.38
CA PHE A 354 13.49 -21.23 0.52
C PHE A 354 12.83 -22.60 0.73
N SER A 355 13.44 -23.67 0.23
CA SER A 355 12.88 -25.03 0.26
C SER A 355 12.58 -25.56 1.67
N LYS A 356 13.31 -25.08 2.68
CA LYS A 356 13.17 -25.46 4.10
C LYS A 356 12.16 -24.61 4.86
N GLN A 357 11.57 -23.59 4.24
CA GLN A 357 10.63 -22.65 4.85
C GLN A 357 9.27 -22.79 4.18
N GLY A 358 8.42 -23.68 4.72
CA GLY A 358 7.13 -24.05 4.10
C GLY A 358 6.23 -22.86 3.75
N GLU A 359 6.01 -21.92 4.68
CA GLU A 359 5.17 -20.74 4.43
C GLU A 359 5.74 -19.84 3.32
N LEU A 360 7.05 -19.57 3.36
CA LEU A 360 7.72 -18.72 2.38
C LEU A 360 7.73 -19.38 1.00
N LYS A 361 8.07 -20.66 0.92
CA LYS A 361 8.02 -21.47 -0.30
C LYS A 361 6.63 -21.43 -0.94
N ASN A 362 5.59 -21.73 -0.17
CA ASN A 362 4.22 -21.76 -0.68
C ASN A 362 3.75 -20.37 -1.10
N GLY A 363 4.16 -19.32 -0.38
CA GLY A 363 3.83 -17.95 -0.72
C GLY A 363 4.48 -17.47 -2.02
N LEU A 364 5.77 -17.76 -2.23
CA LEU A 364 6.47 -17.46 -3.47
C LEU A 364 5.93 -18.27 -4.65
N ALA A 365 5.54 -19.53 -4.42
CA ALA A 365 4.90 -20.37 -5.43
C ALA A 365 3.56 -19.79 -5.86
N MET A 366 2.71 -19.36 -4.91
CA MET A 366 1.42 -18.74 -5.23
C MET A 366 1.57 -17.43 -5.99
N LEU A 367 2.52 -16.56 -5.60
CA LEU A 367 2.82 -15.35 -6.37
C LEU A 367 3.26 -15.67 -7.80
N SER A 368 4.12 -16.68 -7.96
CA SER A 368 4.59 -17.14 -9.27
C SER A 368 3.46 -17.72 -10.13
N GLU A 369 2.51 -18.41 -9.51
CA GLU A 369 1.33 -18.96 -10.20
C GLU A 369 0.40 -17.83 -10.67
N VAL A 370 0.13 -16.83 -9.82
CA VAL A 370 -0.64 -15.64 -10.22
C VAL A 370 0.02 -14.93 -11.40
N MET A 371 1.34 -14.74 -11.37
CA MET A 371 2.10 -14.13 -12.48
C MET A 371 1.93 -14.92 -13.78
N ASP A 372 2.03 -16.26 -13.72
CA ASP A 372 1.94 -17.14 -14.88
C ASP A 372 0.53 -17.10 -15.51
N ARG A 373 -0.49 -17.28 -14.67
CA ARG A 373 -1.89 -17.30 -15.12
C ARG A 373 -2.34 -15.95 -15.65
N ALA A 374 -2.00 -14.87 -14.95
CA ALA A 374 -2.32 -13.53 -15.41
C ALA A 374 -1.60 -13.21 -16.72
N ALA A 375 -0.30 -13.50 -16.85
CA ALA A 375 0.42 -13.30 -18.10
C ALA A 375 -0.19 -14.09 -19.26
N GLY A 376 -0.58 -15.35 -19.03
CA GLY A 376 -1.28 -16.17 -20.01
C GLY A 376 -2.59 -15.54 -20.47
N ARG A 377 -3.43 -15.06 -19.54
CA ARG A 377 -4.71 -14.40 -19.85
C ARG A 377 -4.55 -13.05 -20.55
N LEU A 378 -3.52 -12.29 -20.21
CA LEU A 378 -3.24 -10.98 -20.81
C LEU A 378 -2.69 -11.10 -22.23
N SER A 379 -2.09 -12.23 -22.60
CA SER A 379 -1.60 -12.49 -23.96
C SER A 379 -2.65 -13.07 -24.91
N LEU A 380 -3.87 -13.31 -24.42
CA LEU A 380 -4.98 -13.67 -25.29
C LEU A 380 -5.60 -12.39 -25.88
N PRO A 381 -6.04 -12.43 -27.15
CA PRO A 381 -6.80 -11.34 -27.77
C PRO A 381 -8.05 -10.96 -26.96
#